data_AF-A0A0W8DE17-F1
#
_entry.id   AF-A0A0W8DE17-F1
#
_cell.length_a   1.000
_cell.length_b   1.000
_cell.length_c   1.000
_cell.angle_alpha   90.00
_cell.angle_beta   90.00
_cell.angle_gamma   90.00
#
_symmetry.space_group_name_H-M   'P 1'
#
loop_
_entity.id
_entity.type
_entity.pdbx_description
1 polymer ?
#
loop_
_entity_poly.entity_id
_entity_poly.type
_entity_poly.pdbx_seq_one_letter_code
_entity_poly.pdbx_strand_id
1 'polypeptide(L)'
;MDLDLEEELMDLASNELAYLPSSTASSPPPAFLNAPSSSAPTSTLAQQVTGQLLAQATQNATLQQERKQISPSPESSSFNKEQLTPEQLKFLAEEDARLERRNAVVKELTATRQDAIARRLDNLVLQFEQLQQRTTAQIGACGNNGDENEGRRSPGTQLMTAKLNFVVEQSALELQHVDGNVKWTRLLEELPIEERDYLGRAADEKFAEQMKYLRGERESEREALIQRHLHGILVLTAPHRNGQTVAKTSMHHSLRHLLQAFANIFRSCYADFLQYAGQGFGVRRDVSVDRVTCTLPLVAADVTQFAAVLTQVVVFKYPFLQSSEAQHNAVQRSVVAALFDALQPVLHGLYVASFQREDSILDDVAELARTNPLAYFEVKPLFRLDGSRSDAQQQEQFVADGNERRLLTLRHYNAAVYHLNNLASERSPYAKLERLAQVCEEIDRAIKVYYDSMPTELRPSPEQLNMYVTQPTINQCGNEN
;
A
#
# COMPACT_ATOMS: atom_id res chain seq x y z
N MET A 1 23.45 -2.80 -39.75
CA MET A 1 23.97 -2.73 -38.37
C MET A 1 23.49 -1.49 -37.63
N ASP A 2 23.13 -0.38 -38.28
CA ASP A 2 22.60 0.82 -37.56
C ASP A 2 21.06 0.89 -37.44
N LEU A 3 20.30 0.13 -38.24
CA LEU A 3 18.82 0.16 -38.22
C LEU A 3 18.21 -0.64 -37.04
N ASP A 4 18.83 -1.75 -36.62
CA ASP A 4 18.35 -2.55 -35.48
C ASP A 4 18.53 -1.83 -34.13
N LEU A 5 19.58 -1.01 -34.02
CA LEU A 5 19.85 -0.23 -32.81
C LEU A 5 18.85 0.93 -32.66
N GLU A 6 18.43 1.54 -33.77
CA GLU A 6 17.45 2.62 -33.79
C GLU A 6 16.03 2.09 -33.48
N GLU A 7 15.71 0.87 -33.94
CA GLU A 7 14.46 0.17 -33.61
C GLU A 7 14.41 -0.26 -32.14
N GLU A 8 15.52 -0.80 -31.58
CA GLU A 8 15.65 -1.11 -30.15
C GLU A 8 15.60 0.15 -29.25
N LEU A 9 16.18 1.28 -29.70
CA LEU A 9 16.10 2.57 -29.00
C LEU A 9 14.70 3.20 -29.05
N MET A 10 13.93 2.98 -30.12
CA MET A 10 12.52 3.39 -30.20
C MET A 10 11.60 2.52 -29.33
N ASP A 11 11.92 1.24 -29.17
CA ASP A 11 11.26 0.35 -28.21
C ASP A 11 11.59 0.72 -26.76
N LEU A 12 12.80 1.22 -26.48
CA LEU A 12 13.21 1.79 -25.18
C LEU A 12 12.39 3.04 -24.83
N ALA A 13 12.16 3.94 -25.77
CA ALA A 13 11.33 5.13 -25.56
C ALA A 13 9.83 4.78 -25.36
N SER A 14 9.33 3.78 -26.09
CA SER A 14 7.95 3.30 -25.97
C SER A 14 7.70 2.54 -24.66
N ASN A 15 8.65 1.73 -24.20
CA ASN A 15 8.57 1.07 -22.90
C ASN A 15 8.58 2.11 -21.77
N GLU A 16 9.40 3.15 -21.82
CA GLU A 16 9.40 4.19 -20.79
C GLU A 16 8.11 5.00 -20.68
N LEU A 17 7.34 5.15 -21.76
CA LEU A 17 6.00 5.76 -21.77
C LEU A 17 4.94 4.81 -21.18
N ALA A 18 5.20 3.51 -21.15
CA ALA A 18 4.34 2.49 -20.55
C ALA A 18 4.34 2.53 -19.02
N TYR A 19 5.45 2.94 -18.42
CA TYR A 19 5.67 2.99 -16.96
C TYR A 19 5.36 4.37 -16.36
N LEU A 20 4.75 5.29 -17.12
CA LEU A 20 4.29 6.57 -16.60
C LEU A 20 2.92 6.41 -15.90
N PRO A 21 2.71 6.99 -14.70
CA PRO A 21 1.35 7.21 -14.21
C PRO A 21 0.61 8.13 -15.19
N SER A 22 -0.69 7.90 -15.36
CA SER A 22 -1.52 8.71 -16.26
C SER A 22 -1.37 10.18 -15.89
N SER A 23 -0.85 10.99 -16.83
CA SER A 23 -0.81 12.43 -16.68
C SER A 23 -2.25 12.90 -16.45
N THR A 24 -2.52 13.56 -15.32
CA THR A 24 -3.78 14.26 -15.06
C THR A 24 -3.86 15.47 -15.98
N ALA A 25 -4.03 15.22 -17.27
CA ALA A 25 -4.54 16.20 -18.21
C ALA A 25 -6.06 16.26 -18.02
N SER A 26 -6.55 17.48 -17.82
CA SER A 26 -7.94 17.86 -17.62
C SER A 26 -8.92 17.00 -18.43
N SER A 27 -9.70 16.19 -17.74
CA SER A 27 -10.93 15.64 -18.34
C SER A 27 -11.98 16.76 -18.38
N PRO A 28 -12.75 16.93 -19.48
CA PRO A 28 -13.87 17.87 -19.48
C PRO A 28 -14.91 17.41 -18.45
N PRO A 29 -15.73 18.31 -17.87
CA PRO A 29 -16.68 17.93 -16.84
C PRO A 29 -17.72 16.96 -17.46
N PRO A 30 -18.05 15.83 -16.81
CA PRO A 30 -19.17 15.03 -17.28
C PRO A 30 -20.46 15.78 -16.99
N ALA A 31 -21.28 15.93 -18.03
CA ALA A 31 -22.63 16.42 -17.96
C ALA A 31 -23.45 15.63 -16.93
N PHE A 32 -24.27 16.35 -16.16
CA PHE A 32 -25.40 15.78 -15.45
C PHE A 32 -26.24 14.92 -16.40
N LEU A 33 -26.55 13.68 -16.02
CA LEU A 33 -27.92 13.12 -15.95
C LEU A 33 -27.92 11.61 -15.65
N ASN A 34 -28.76 11.27 -14.67
CA ASN A 34 -29.50 10.02 -14.41
C ASN A 34 -28.80 8.82 -13.75
N ALA A 35 -29.39 8.44 -12.61
CA ALA A 35 -29.12 7.25 -11.82
C ALA A 35 -29.43 5.95 -12.58
N PRO A 36 -28.65 4.88 -12.42
CA PRO A 36 -29.08 3.54 -12.77
C PRO A 36 -29.58 2.80 -11.52
N SER A 37 -30.86 2.47 -11.57
CA SER A 37 -31.46 1.37 -10.82
C SER A 37 -30.97 0.01 -11.33
N SER A 38 -30.87 -0.94 -10.40
CA SER A 38 -30.85 -2.41 -10.55
C SER A 38 -29.51 -3.14 -10.78
N SER A 39 -29.23 -3.98 -9.77
CA SER A 39 -28.66 -5.34 -9.84
C SER A 39 -27.44 -5.60 -10.75
N ALA A 40 -26.24 -5.44 -10.18
CA ALA A 40 -25.05 -6.15 -10.61
C ALA A 40 -24.77 -7.33 -9.66
N PRO A 41 -24.28 -8.49 -10.16
CA PRO A 41 -24.10 -9.68 -9.34
C PRO A 41 -22.93 -9.47 -8.37
N THR A 42 -23.14 -9.85 -7.12
CA THR A 42 -22.13 -9.91 -6.06
C THR A 42 -21.11 -11.02 -6.34
N SER A 43 -20.20 -10.79 -7.28
CA SER A 43 -18.89 -11.46 -7.23
C SER A 43 -18.08 -10.70 -6.18
N THR A 44 -17.97 -11.26 -4.98
CA THR A 44 -17.13 -10.67 -3.93
C THR A 44 -15.70 -10.58 -4.43
N LEU A 45 -15.01 -9.47 -4.14
CA LEU A 45 -13.60 -9.24 -4.50
C LEU A 45 -12.71 -10.45 -4.11
N ALA A 46 -13.09 -11.15 -3.05
CA ALA A 46 -12.52 -12.43 -2.62
C ALA A 46 -12.53 -13.52 -3.71
N GLN A 47 -13.60 -13.66 -4.50
CA GLN A 47 -13.66 -14.60 -5.62
C GLN A 47 -12.73 -14.21 -6.77
N GLN A 48 -12.57 -12.91 -7.04
CA GLN A 48 -11.63 -12.41 -8.05
C GLN A 48 -10.18 -12.61 -7.61
N VAL A 49 -9.88 -12.38 -6.33
CA VAL A 49 -8.54 -12.64 -5.74
C VAL A 49 -8.23 -14.14 -5.72
N THR A 50 -9.20 -14.98 -5.37
CA THR A 50 -9.06 -16.45 -5.42
C THR A 50 -8.83 -16.91 -6.85
N GLY A 51 -9.55 -16.34 -7.82
CA GLY A 51 -9.35 -16.59 -9.25
C GLY A 51 -7.97 -16.16 -9.75
N GLN A 52 -7.46 -15.01 -9.31
CA GLN A 52 -6.11 -14.54 -9.63
C GLN A 52 -5.02 -15.41 -8.99
N LEU A 53 -5.19 -15.81 -7.73
CA LEU A 53 -4.25 -16.71 -7.06
C LEU A 53 -4.21 -18.09 -7.71
N LEU A 54 -5.36 -18.60 -8.16
CA LEU A 54 -5.45 -19.86 -8.90
C LEU A 54 -4.85 -19.74 -10.30
N ALA A 55 -5.10 -18.64 -11.02
CA ALA A 55 -4.50 -18.41 -12.34
C ALA A 55 -2.96 -18.30 -12.25
N GLN A 56 -2.45 -17.62 -11.21
CA GLN A 56 -1.03 -17.46 -10.98
C GLN A 56 -0.36 -18.77 -10.51
N ALA A 57 -1.06 -19.58 -9.70
CA ALA A 57 -0.60 -20.91 -9.31
C ALA A 57 -0.57 -21.86 -10.52
N THR A 58 -1.60 -21.81 -11.37
CA THR A 58 -1.65 -22.59 -12.62
C THR A 58 -0.51 -22.18 -13.53
N GLN A 59 -0.26 -20.88 -13.74
CA GLN A 59 0.83 -20.37 -14.58
C GLN A 59 2.22 -20.77 -14.06
N ASN A 60 2.42 -20.75 -12.74
CA ASN A 60 3.66 -21.24 -12.12
C ASN A 60 3.81 -22.77 -12.26
N ALA A 61 2.71 -23.52 -12.22
CA ALA A 61 2.71 -24.95 -12.47
C ALA A 61 3.00 -25.26 -13.95
N THR A 62 2.45 -24.50 -14.90
CA THR A 62 2.77 -24.65 -16.34
C THR A 62 4.24 -24.32 -16.61
N LEU A 63 4.78 -23.25 -16.03
CA LEU A 63 6.20 -22.89 -16.16
C LEU A 63 7.13 -23.95 -15.53
N GLN A 64 6.71 -24.61 -14.45
CA GLN A 64 7.45 -25.75 -13.88
C GLN A 64 7.31 -27.03 -14.72
N GLN A 65 6.17 -27.22 -15.40
CA GLN A 65 5.93 -28.38 -16.26
C GLN A 65 6.64 -28.25 -17.60
N GLU A 66 6.70 -27.04 -18.19
CA GLU A 66 7.55 -26.71 -19.34
C GLU A 66 9.03 -26.94 -19.00
N ARG A 67 9.49 -26.52 -17.82
CA ARG A 67 10.86 -26.81 -17.35
C ARG A 67 11.15 -28.30 -17.14
N LYS A 68 10.14 -29.13 -16.89
CA LYS A 68 10.28 -30.60 -16.77
C LYS A 68 10.14 -31.32 -18.12
N GLN A 69 9.54 -30.69 -19.13
CA GLN A 69 9.38 -31.27 -20.47
C GLN A 69 10.55 -30.95 -21.42
N ILE A 70 11.49 -30.08 -21.02
CA ILE A 70 12.76 -29.90 -21.73
C ILE A 70 13.73 -31.03 -21.35
N SER A 71 13.42 -32.25 -21.79
CA SER A 71 14.39 -33.33 -21.96
C SER A 71 14.24 -33.79 -23.41
N PRO A 72 15.24 -33.58 -24.29
CA PRO A 72 15.03 -33.87 -25.69
C PRO A 72 15.20 -35.38 -25.93
N SER A 73 14.12 -36.03 -26.35
CA SER A 73 14.18 -37.24 -27.17
C SER A 73 14.72 -36.89 -28.56
N PRO A 74 15.61 -37.70 -29.16
CA PRO A 74 16.30 -37.33 -30.39
C PRO A 74 15.44 -37.70 -31.59
N GLU A 75 14.84 -36.70 -32.25
CA GLU A 75 14.42 -36.87 -33.64
C GLU A 75 15.03 -35.78 -34.53
N SER A 76 15.49 -36.28 -35.66
CA SER A 76 16.34 -35.64 -36.66
C SER A 76 15.57 -34.61 -37.48
N SER A 77 15.98 -33.34 -37.41
CA SER A 77 15.74 -32.38 -38.48
C SER A 77 16.92 -31.43 -38.59
N SER A 78 17.55 -31.44 -39.76
CA SER A 78 18.63 -30.55 -40.17
C SER A 78 18.15 -29.10 -40.19
N PHE A 79 18.54 -28.33 -39.19
CA PHE A 79 18.59 -26.88 -39.23
C PHE A 79 19.92 -26.46 -38.60
N ASN A 80 20.59 -25.50 -39.24
CA ASN A 80 21.85 -24.91 -38.78
C ASN A 80 21.72 -24.51 -37.30
N LYS A 81 22.23 -25.36 -36.40
CA LYS A 81 22.46 -24.97 -35.01
C LYS A 81 23.65 -24.04 -35.04
N GLU A 82 23.41 -22.74 -34.90
CA GLU A 82 24.43 -21.85 -34.35
C GLU A 82 24.94 -22.50 -33.05
N GLN A 83 26.13 -23.08 -33.12
CA GLN A 83 26.77 -23.68 -31.97
C GLN A 83 27.24 -22.54 -31.08
N LEU A 84 26.59 -22.40 -29.91
CA LEU A 84 27.03 -21.51 -28.85
C LEU A 84 28.53 -21.70 -28.63
N THR A 85 29.26 -20.59 -28.53
CA THR A 85 30.71 -20.64 -28.31
C THR A 85 31.00 -21.33 -26.97
N PRO A 86 32.18 -21.96 -26.79
CA PRO A 86 32.58 -22.56 -25.52
C PRO A 86 32.49 -21.58 -24.33
N GLU A 87 32.71 -20.29 -24.61
CA GLU A 87 32.57 -19.20 -23.64
C GLU A 87 31.11 -18.94 -23.26
N GLN A 88 30.19 -18.95 -24.23
CA GLN A 88 28.74 -18.83 -23.97
C GLN A 88 28.21 -20.02 -23.16
N LEU A 89 28.66 -21.24 -23.45
CA LEU A 89 28.28 -22.43 -22.69
C LEU A 89 28.80 -22.37 -21.24
N LYS A 90 30.04 -21.90 -21.05
CA LYS A 90 30.61 -21.70 -19.70
C LYS A 90 29.85 -20.63 -18.93
N PHE A 91 29.49 -19.53 -19.59
CA PHE A 91 28.68 -18.46 -19.00
C PHE A 91 27.29 -18.95 -18.55
N LEU A 92 26.59 -19.71 -19.41
CA LEU A 92 25.29 -20.29 -19.07
C LEU A 92 25.38 -21.25 -17.86
N ALA A 93 26.38 -22.13 -17.84
CA ALA A 93 26.60 -23.04 -16.72
C ALA A 93 26.89 -22.31 -15.40
N GLU A 94 27.62 -21.19 -15.45
CA GLU A 94 27.89 -20.37 -14.27
C GLU A 94 26.62 -19.64 -13.78
N GLU A 95 25.79 -19.13 -14.70
CA GLU A 95 24.49 -18.53 -14.37
C GLU A 95 23.53 -19.54 -13.74
N ASP A 96 23.44 -20.76 -14.28
CA ASP A 96 22.61 -21.82 -13.71
C ASP A 96 23.09 -22.18 -12.29
N ALA A 97 24.40 -22.36 -12.09
CA ALA A 97 24.97 -22.63 -10.77
C ALA A 97 24.71 -21.49 -9.77
N ARG A 98 24.76 -20.22 -10.23
CA ARG A 98 24.44 -19.04 -9.41
C ARG A 98 22.96 -19.02 -9.03
N LEU A 99 22.07 -19.30 -9.98
CA LEU A 99 20.64 -19.39 -9.73
C LEU A 99 20.31 -20.52 -8.74
N GLU A 100 20.98 -21.66 -8.85
CA GLU A 100 20.86 -22.77 -7.89
C GLU A 100 21.29 -22.36 -6.47
N ARG A 101 22.46 -21.72 -6.33
CA ARG A 101 22.93 -21.21 -5.02
C ARG A 101 21.95 -20.20 -4.43
N ARG A 102 21.45 -19.26 -5.23
CA ARG A 102 20.42 -18.31 -4.79
C ARG A 102 19.13 -19.00 -4.36
N ASN A 103 18.68 -20.00 -5.11
CA ASN A 103 17.48 -20.77 -4.74
C ASN A 103 17.69 -21.57 -3.44
N ALA A 104 18.90 -22.05 -3.17
CA ALA A 104 19.24 -22.69 -1.91
C ALA A 104 19.14 -21.70 -0.73
N VAL A 105 19.70 -20.49 -0.88
CA VAL A 105 19.56 -19.41 0.13
C VAL A 105 18.10 -19.06 0.37
N VAL A 106 17.29 -18.93 -0.69
CA VAL A 106 15.85 -18.66 -0.58
C VAL A 106 15.12 -19.75 0.22
N LYS A 107 15.42 -21.03 -0.04
CA LYS A 107 14.83 -22.16 0.70
C LYS A 107 15.24 -22.16 2.17
N GLU A 108 16.53 -21.92 2.45
CA GLU A 108 17.07 -21.87 3.80
C GLU A 108 16.45 -20.73 4.62
N LEU A 109 16.39 -19.52 4.03
CA LEU A 109 15.74 -18.37 4.66
C LEU A 109 14.25 -18.61 4.88
N THR A 110 13.55 -19.25 3.93
CA THR A 110 12.14 -19.60 4.09
C THR A 110 11.94 -20.53 5.29
N ALA A 111 12.71 -21.63 5.37
CA ALA A 111 12.59 -22.58 6.46
C ALA A 111 12.93 -21.95 7.82
N THR A 112 14.02 -21.16 7.87
CA THR A 112 14.44 -20.44 9.08
C THR A 112 13.38 -19.45 9.53
N ARG A 113 12.76 -18.72 8.59
CA ARG A 113 11.73 -17.74 8.91
C ARG A 113 10.42 -18.41 9.34
N GLN A 114 10.01 -19.50 8.70
CA GLN A 114 8.83 -20.27 9.11
C GLN A 114 8.98 -20.78 10.55
N ASP A 115 10.15 -21.29 10.93
CA ASP A 115 10.42 -21.72 12.31
C ASP A 115 10.41 -20.55 13.30
N ALA A 116 11.01 -19.42 12.94
CA ALA A 116 10.98 -18.20 13.76
C ALA A 116 9.54 -17.68 13.98
N ILE A 117 8.73 -17.66 12.91
CA ILE A 117 7.30 -17.29 12.98
C ILE A 117 6.58 -18.26 13.92
N ALA A 118 6.75 -19.56 13.76
CA ALA A 118 6.08 -20.55 14.61
C ALA A 118 6.41 -20.34 16.10
N ARG A 119 7.68 -20.12 16.44
CA ARG A 119 8.12 -19.86 17.83
C ARG A 119 7.57 -18.56 18.41
N ARG A 120 7.46 -17.50 17.60
CA ARG A 120 7.02 -16.18 18.06
C ARG A 120 5.50 -16.05 18.10
N LEU A 121 4.80 -16.67 17.16
CA LEU A 121 3.36 -16.53 16.97
C LEU A 121 2.57 -17.02 18.18
N ASP A 122 2.95 -18.15 18.79
CA ASP A 122 2.24 -18.66 19.97
C ASP A 122 2.32 -17.70 21.17
N ASN A 123 3.44 -16.98 21.31
CA ASN A 123 3.59 -15.95 22.33
C ASN A 123 2.67 -14.74 22.04
N LEU A 124 2.64 -14.27 20.79
CA LEU A 124 1.76 -13.17 20.39
C LEU A 124 0.29 -13.52 20.59
N VAL A 125 -0.13 -14.75 20.25
CA VAL A 125 -1.49 -15.24 20.50
C VAL A 125 -1.81 -15.22 21.99
N LEU A 126 -0.93 -15.74 22.85
CA LEU A 126 -1.14 -15.71 24.29
C LEU A 126 -1.30 -14.28 24.83
N GLN A 127 -0.44 -13.35 24.38
CA GLN A 127 -0.54 -11.94 24.78
C GLN A 127 -1.85 -11.31 24.32
N PHE A 128 -2.29 -11.63 23.10
CA PHE A 128 -3.52 -11.12 22.53
C PHE A 128 -4.76 -11.64 23.26
N GLU A 129 -4.80 -12.94 23.57
CA GLU A 129 -5.87 -13.55 24.37
C GLU A 129 -5.95 -12.92 25.78
N GLN A 130 -4.80 -12.71 26.44
CA GLN A 130 -4.74 -12.03 27.73
C GLN A 130 -5.22 -10.57 27.66
N LEU A 131 -4.95 -9.87 26.55
CA LEU A 131 -5.46 -8.52 26.33
C LEU A 131 -6.98 -8.55 26.16
N GLN A 132 -7.51 -9.41 25.30
CA GLN A 132 -8.96 -9.56 25.07
C GLN A 132 -9.70 -9.89 26.38
N GLN A 133 -9.16 -10.79 27.20
CA GLN A 133 -9.73 -11.12 28.51
C GLN A 133 -9.74 -9.91 29.46
N ARG A 134 -8.64 -9.17 29.54
CA ARG A 134 -8.54 -7.95 30.38
C ARG A 134 -9.51 -6.87 29.93
N THR A 135 -9.58 -6.58 28.63
CA THR A 135 -10.51 -5.59 28.07
C THR A 135 -11.97 -5.99 28.31
N THR A 136 -12.30 -7.28 28.12
CA THR A 136 -13.66 -7.79 28.36
C THR A 136 -14.04 -7.70 29.83
N ALA A 137 -13.13 -8.01 30.75
CA ALA A 137 -13.36 -7.89 32.19
C ALA A 137 -13.56 -6.43 32.62
N GLN A 138 -12.79 -5.49 32.06
CA GLN A 138 -12.95 -4.05 32.32
C GLN A 138 -14.30 -3.53 31.82
N ILE A 139 -14.71 -3.92 30.61
CA ILE A 139 -16.04 -3.61 30.06
C ILE A 139 -17.14 -4.12 30.99
N GLY A 140 -17.04 -5.38 31.45
CA GLY A 140 -18.03 -5.99 32.34
C GLY A 140 -18.12 -5.32 33.72
N ALA A 141 -17.03 -4.69 34.19
CA ALA A 141 -16.99 -3.97 35.47
C ALA A 141 -17.56 -2.54 35.40
N CYS A 142 -17.55 -1.89 34.22
CA CYS A 142 -18.04 -0.52 34.02
C CYS A 142 -19.54 -0.42 33.67
N GLY A 143 -20.21 -1.54 33.39
CA GLY A 143 -21.62 -1.56 32.97
C GLY A 143 -22.61 -1.45 34.13
N ASN A 144 -22.87 -0.24 34.64
CA ASN A 144 -24.11 0.02 35.40
C ASN A 144 -24.60 1.49 35.46
N ASN A 145 -23.92 2.46 34.84
CA ASN A 145 -24.32 3.88 34.92
C ASN A 145 -24.36 4.53 33.54
N GLY A 146 -25.53 4.60 32.90
CA GLY A 146 -25.83 5.58 31.83
C GLY A 146 -26.17 5.03 30.44
N ASP A 147 -27.29 5.53 29.91
CA ASP A 147 -27.84 5.49 28.54
C ASP A 147 -27.60 4.26 27.64
N GLU A 148 -28.68 3.50 27.38
CA GLU A 148 -28.67 2.22 26.66
C GLU A 148 -28.16 2.29 25.21
N ASN A 149 -28.16 3.48 24.59
CA ASN A 149 -27.71 3.69 23.21
C ASN A 149 -26.22 4.08 23.09
N GLU A 150 -25.63 4.73 24.10
CA GLU A 150 -24.17 4.99 24.16
C GLU A 150 -23.43 3.79 24.76
N GLY A 151 -24.04 3.11 25.75
CA GLY A 151 -23.47 1.97 26.46
C GLY A 151 -23.27 0.70 25.63
N ARG A 152 -23.92 0.54 24.46
CA ARG A 152 -23.68 -0.59 23.54
C ARG A 152 -22.60 -0.34 22.50
N ARG A 153 -22.32 0.92 22.13
CA ARG A 153 -21.24 1.28 21.19
C ARG A 153 -19.88 1.32 21.89
N SER A 154 -19.83 1.69 23.17
CA SER A 154 -18.59 1.74 23.96
C SER A 154 -17.82 0.42 24.01
N PRO A 155 -18.43 -0.75 24.29
CA PRO A 155 -17.70 -2.02 24.43
C PRO A 155 -17.09 -2.54 23.13
N GLY A 156 -17.86 -2.45 22.03
CA GLY A 156 -17.41 -2.87 20.70
C GLY A 156 -16.24 -2.01 20.23
N THR A 157 -16.38 -0.69 20.31
CA THR A 157 -15.30 0.24 19.94
C THR A 157 -14.07 0.06 20.83
N GLN A 158 -14.22 -0.19 22.13
CA GLN A 158 -13.08 -0.46 23.02
C GLN A 158 -12.31 -1.73 22.64
N LEU A 159 -13.01 -2.82 22.29
CA LEU A 159 -12.37 -4.06 21.81
C LEU A 159 -11.67 -3.86 20.46
N MET A 160 -12.30 -3.15 19.54
CA MET A 160 -11.71 -2.81 18.23
C MET A 160 -10.43 -1.98 18.40
N THR A 161 -10.48 -0.94 19.24
CA THR A 161 -9.33 -0.09 19.56
C THR A 161 -8.23 -0.88 20.26
N ALA A 162 -8.56 -1.75 21.21
CA ALA A 162 -7.57 -2.59 21.89
C ALA A 162 -6.84 -3.53 20.92
N LYS A 163 -7.56 -4.13 19.96
CA LYS A 163 -6.97 -4.97 18.92
C LYS A 163 -6.06 -4.17 17.99
N LEU A 164 -6.49 -3.00 17.54
CA LEU A 164 -5.65 -2.12 16.71
C LEU A 164 -4.37 -1.72 17.46
N ASN A 165 -4.50 -1.27 18.71
CA ASN A 165 -3.36 -0.88 19.54
C ASN A 165 -2.39 -2.04 19.75
N PHE A 166 -2.90 -3.25 20.00
CA PHE A 166 -2.06 -4.44 20.09
C PHE A 166 -1.22 -4.63 18.82
N VAL A 167 -1.83 -4.58 17.64
CA VAL A 167 -1.10 -4.75 16.37
C VAL A 167 -0.05 -3.66 16.20
N VAL A 168 -0.39 -2.39 16.49
CA VAL A 168 0.54 -1.26 16.36
C VAL A 168 1.71 -1.38 17.33
N GLU A 169 1.43 -1.60 18.61
CA GLU A 169 2.45 -1.72 19.67
C GLU A 169 3.37 -2.92 19.43
N GLN A 170 2.80 -4.08 19.12
CA GLN A 170 3.62 -5.27 18.81
C GLN A 170 4.41 -5.07 17.53
N SER A 171 3.86 -4.44 16.49
CA SER A 171 4.63 -4.13 15.27
C SER A 171 5.86 -3.28 15.61
N ALA A 172 5.72 -2.26 16.47
CA ALA A 172 6.83 -1.43 16.92
C ALA A 172 7.89 -2.24 17.70
N LEU A 173 7.46 -3.19 18.53
CA LEU A 173 8.35 -4.07 19.29
C LEU A 173 9.08 -5.10 18.41
N GLU A 174 8.38 -5.69 17.44
CA GLU A 174 8.97 -6.64 16.48
C GLU A 174 9.97 -5.95 15.54
N LEU A 175 9.75 -4.67 15.19
CA LEU A 175 10.72 -3.89 14.44
C LEU A 175 12.05 -3.71 15.18
N GLN A 176 12.01 -3.59 16.51
CA GLN A 176 13.20 -3.49 17.34
C GLN A 176 13.88 -4.84 17.56
N HIS A 177 13.13 -5.94 17.47
CA HIS A 177 13.67 -7.29 17.52
C HIS A 177 14.30 -7.67 16.18
N VAL A 178 15.61 -7.50 16.08
CA VAL A 178 16.37 -8.12 14.99
C VAL A 178 16.57 -9.59 15.34
N ASP A 179 15.76 -10.47 14.76
CA ASP A 179 16.00 -11.91 14.85
C ASP A 179 17.34 -12.22 14.17
N GLY A 180 18.38 -12.47 14.98
CA GLY A 180 19.71 -12.76 14.48
C GLY A 180 19.78 -13.96 13.52
N ASN A 181 18.74 -14.79 13.48
CA ASN A 181 18.64 -15.94 12.58
C ASN A 181 18.09 -15.57 11.18
N VAL A 182 17.24 -14.53 11.08
CA VAL A 182 16.63 -14.12 9.81
C VAL A 182 17.36 -12.88 9.30
N LYS A 183 18.47 -13.12 8.59
CA LYS A 183 19.28 -12.05 7.99
C LYS A 183 18.88 -11.83 6.54
N TRP A 184 18.00 -10.87 6.27
CA TRP A 184 17.59 -10.50 4.90
C TRP A 184 18.78 -10.14 3.99
N THR A 185 19.88 -9.69 4.58
CA THR A 185 21.15 -9.42 3.87
C THR A 185 21.78 -10.65 3.22
N ARG A 186 21.40 -11.88 3.61
CA ARG A 186 21.85 -13.10 2.93
C ARG A 186 21.34 -13.21 1.49
N LEU A 187 20.23 -12.55 1.17
CA LEU A 187 19.75 -12.45 -0.21
C LEU A 187 20.73 -11.68 -1.12
N LEU A 188 21.72 -10.99 -0.54
CA LEU A 188 22.77 -10.26 -1.25
C LEU A 188 23.96 -11.15 -1.66
N GLU A 189 24.08 -12.38 -1.14
CA GLU A 189 25.27 -13.24 -1.31
C GLU A 189 25.59 -13.55 -2.79
N GLU A 190 24.58 -13.63 -3.66
CA GLU A 190 24.74 -13.97 -5.10
C GLU A 190 24.26 -12.83 -6.02
N LEU A 191 24.21 -11.61 -5.49
CA LEU A 191 23.93 -10.42 -6.30
C LEU A 191 25.15 -10.09 -7.17
N PRO A 192 24.96 -9.91 -8.50
CA PRO A 192 26.09 -9.62 -9.37
C PRO A 192 26.65 -8.22 -9.05
N ILE A 193 27.98 -8.08 -9.12
CA ILE A 193 28.68 -6.80 -8.86
C ILE A 193 28.31 -5.76 -9.92
N GLU A 194 28.13 -6.22 -11.16
CA GLU A 194 27.69 -5.40 -12.30
C GLU A 194 26.40 -5.97 -12.88
N GLU A 195 25.54 -5.11 -13.41
CA GLU A 195 24.31 -5.54 -14.04
C GLU A 195 24.64 -6.32 -15.32
N ARG A 196 24.26 -7.60 -15.37
CA ARG A 196 24.61 -8.48 -16.51
C ARG A 196 23.68 -8.24 -17.70
N ASP A 197 22.42 -7.93 -17.42
CA ASP A 197 21.42 -7.63 -18.44
C ASP A 197 21.75 -6.32 -19.17
N TYR A 198 21.65 -6.34 -20.50
CA TYR A 198 21.98 -5.19 -21.34
C TYR A 198 21.01 -4.04 -21.12
N LEU A 199 19.70 -4.32 -21.11
CA LEU A 199 18.68 -3.30 -20.85
C LEU A 199 18.86 -2.77 -19.42
N GLY A 200 19.13 -3.68 -18.47
CA GLY A 200 19.54 -3.39 -17.08
C GLY A 200 20.55 -2.26 -16.99
N ARG A 201 21.70 -2.47 -17.63
CA ARG A 201 22.81 -1.50 -17.69
C ARG A 201 22.42 -0.20 -18.38
N ALA A 202 21.75 -0.28 -19.54
CA ALA A 202 21.37 0.91 -20.29
C ALA A 202 20.46 1.85 -19.48
N ALA A 203 19.52 1.30 -18.70
CA ALA A 203 18.69 2.12 -17.81
C ALA A 203 19.49 2.73 -16.65
N ASP A 204 20.41 1.98 -16.06
CA ASP A 204 21.30 2.51 -15.01
C ASP A 204 22.17 3.67 -15.52
N GLU A 205 22.79 3.50 -16.68
CA GLU A 205 23.61 4.51 -17.33
C GLU A 205 22.81 5.76 -17.66
N LYS A 206 21.62 5.58 -18.27
CA LYS A 206 20.71 6.68 -18.59
C LYS A 206 20.26 7.43 -17.34
N PHE A 207 19.90 6.72 -16.27
CA PHE A 207 19.50 7.33 -15.01
C PHE A 207 20.63 8.14 -14.39
N ALA A 208 21.84 7.56 -14.33
CA ALA A 208 23.03 8.24 -13.83
C ALA A 208 23.34 9.51 -14.65
N GLU A 209 23.16 9.43 -15.98
CA GLU A 209 23.38 10.56 -16.88
C GLU A 209 22.35 11.68 -16.68
N GLN A 210 21.06 11.34 -16.62
CA GLN A 210 19.98 12.31 -16.37
C GLN A 210 20.15 13.03 -15.03
N MET A 211 20.57 12.31 -13.97
CA MET A 211 20.80 12.89 -12.64
C MET A 211 21.93 13.93 -12.60
N LYS A 212 22.91 13.86 -13.53
CA LYS A 212 23.98 14.87 -13.64
C LYS A 212 23.45 16.24 -14.06
N TYR A 213 22.45 16.26 -14.95
CA TYR A 213 21.91 17.47 -15.57
C TYR A 213 20.79 18.15 -14.77
N LEU A 214 20.13 17.42 -13.86
CA LEU A 214 19.13 18.00 -12.96
C LEU A 214 19.81 18.75 -11.81
N ARG A 215 20.19 20.02 -12.02
CA ARG A 215 20.81 20.89 -11.00
C ARG A 215 20.14 22.28 -11.00
N GLY A 216 20.28 23.01 -9.90
CA GLY A 216 19.75 24.37 -9.77
C GLY A 216 18.22 24.37 -9.80
N GLU A 217 17.61 25.14 -10.70
CA GLU A 217 16.15 25.27 -10.81
C GLU A 217 15.42 23.95 -11.08
N ARG A 218 16.12 22.96 -11.68
CA ARG A 218 15.57 21.64 -12.02
C ARG A 218 15.79 20.59 -10.93
N GLU A 219 16.28 20.98 -9.76
CA GLU A 219 16.54 20.06 -8.65
C GLU A 219 15.24 19.41 -8.13
N SER A 220 14.11 20.11 -8.22
CA SER A 220 12.77 19.59 -7.88
C SER A 220 12.33 18.40 -8.74
N GLU A 221 12.86 18.26 -9.96
CA GLU A 221 12.54 17.15 -10.87
C GLU A 221 13.24 15.84 -10.46
N ARG A 222 14.25 15.89 -9.59
CA ARG A 222 15.05 14.71 -9.22
C ARG A 222 14.24 13.64 -8.51
N GLU A 223 13.34 14.04 -7.62
CA GLU A 223 12.50 13.08 -6.87
C GLU A 223 11.60 12.28 -7.82
N ALA A 224 10.97 12.96 -8.77
CA ALA A 224 10.14 12.33 -9.79
C ALA A 224 10.96 11.38 -10.68
N LEU A 225 12.19 11.76 -11.03
CA LEU A 225 13.09 10.90 -11.80
C LEU A 225 13.50 9.64 -11.02
N ILE A 226 13.85 9.79 -9.73
CA ILE A 226 14.17 8.67 -8.84
C ILE A 226 12.99 7.70 -8.78
N GLN A 227 11.79 8.21 -8.53
CA GLN A 227 10.57 7.40 -8.46
C GLN A 227 10.33 6.65 -9.76
N ARG A 228 10.45 7.33 -10.91
CA ARG A 228 10.25 6.73 -12.23
C ARG A 228 11.25 5.62 -12.52
N HIS A 229 12.54 5.86 -12.26
CA HIS A 229 13.60 4.88 -12.49
C HIS A 229 13.41 3.65 -11.61
N LEU A 230 13.22 3.86 -10.29
CA LEU A 230 13.04 2.75 -9.34
C LEU A 230 11.76 1.97 -9.61
N HIS A 231 10.68 2.62 -10.01
CA HIS A 231 9.48 1.92 -10.47
C HIS A 231 9.79 1.04 -11.69
N GLY A 232 10.47 1.58 -12.70
CA GLY A 232 10.84 0.83 -13.91
C GLY A 232 11.65 -0.45 -13.63
N ILE A 233 12.62 -0.37 -12.72
CA ILE A 233 13.51 -1.51 -12.42
C ILE A 233 12.97 -2.47 -11.35
N LEU A 234 12.09 -2.03 -10.45
CA LEU A 234 11.57 -2.88 -9.36
C LEU A 234 10.21 -3.51 -9.66
N VAL A 235 9.49 -3.05 -10.68
CA VAL A 235 8.17 -3.58 -11.04
C VAL A 235 8.24 -5.07 -11.39
N LEU A 236 7.43 -5.88 -10.70
CA LEU A 236 7.34 -7.33 -10.93
C LEU A 236 6.36 -7.68 -12.06
N THR A 237 5.24 -6.97 -12.14
CA THR A 237 4.16 -7.18 -13.14
C THR A 237 4.30 -6.22 -14.30
N ALA A 238 4.21 -6.70 -15.55
CA ALA A 238 4.22 -5.81 -16.71
C ALA A 238 3.12 -4.72 -16.58
N PRO A 239 3.42 -3.47 -16.95
CA PRO A 239 2.46 -2.37 -16.84
C PRO A 239 1.29 -2.61 -17.80
N HIS A 240 0.08 -2.34 -17.31
CA HIS A 240 -1.15 -2.43 -18.09
C HIS A 240 -1.69 -1.03 -18.35
N ARG A 241 -2.04 -0.70 -19.60
CA ARG A 241 -2.75 0.54 -19.97
C ARG A 241 -4.02 0.15 -20.71
N ASN A 242 -5.17 0.63 -20.22
CA ASN A 242 -6.49 0.29 -20.76
C ASN A 242 -6.74 -1.23 -20.86
N GLY A 243 -6.23 -2.01 -19.91
CA GLY A 243 -6.36 -3.48 -19.91
C GLY A 243 -5.41 -4.23 -20.87
N GLN A 244 -4.53 -3.53 -21.59
CA GLN A 244 -3.49 -4.12 -22.43
C GLN A 244 -2.13 -4.02 -21.76
N THR A 245 -1.39 -5.12 -21.68
CA THR A 245 0.04 -5.13 -21.29
C THR A 245 0.84 -4.32 -22.29
N VAL A 246 1.43 -3.22 -21.83
CA VAL A 246 2.14 -2.25 -22.69
C VAL A 246 3.58 -2.65 -22.95
N ALA A 247 4.18 -3.44 -22.04
CA ALA A 247 5.46 -4.09 -22.25
C ALA A 247 5.26 -5.62 -22.25
N LYS A 248 5.95 -6.34 -23.15
CA LYS A 248 5.89 -7.81 -23.25
C LYS A 248 6.48 -8.49 -22.01
N THR A 249 7.47 -7.88 -21.37
CA THR A 249 8.14 -8.39 -20.16
C THR A 249 8.63 -7.23 -19.31
N SER A 250 8.51 -7.35 -17.99
CA SER A 250 9.20 -6.45 -17.06
C SER A 250 10.72 -6.62 -17.19
N MET A 251 11.45 -5.55 -16.92
CA MET A 251 12.91 -5.46 -17.09
C MET A 251 13.67 -6.49 -16.25
N HIS A 252 14.68 -7.17 -16.82
CA HIS A 252 15.54 -8.09 -16.09
C HIS A 252 16.62 -7.30 -15.36
N HIS A 253 16.42 -7.07 -14.06
CA HIS A 253 17.33 -6.27 -13.24
C HIS A 253 17.65 -6.98 -11.92
N SER A 254 18.89 -6.90 -11.45
CA SER A 254 19.35 -7.54 -10.21
C SER A 254 18.51 -7.18 -8.98
N LEU A 255 18.15 -5.89 -8.82
CA LEU A 255 17.28 -5.43 -7.73
C LEU A 255 15.85 -5.99 -7.82
N ARG A 256 15.34 -6.19 -9.03
CA ARG A 256 14.04 -6.84 -9.24
C ARG A 256 14.08 -8.27 -8.77
N HIS A 257 15.15 -8.98 -9.10
CA HIS A 257 15.35 -10.36 -8.70
C HIS A 257 15.47 -10.51 -7.17
N LEU A 258 16.10 -9.54 -6.51
CA LEU A 258 16.15 -9.46 -5.06
C LEU A 258 14.74 -9.28 -4.45
N LEU A 259 13.95 -8.34 -4.98
CA LEU A 259 12.56 -8.14 -4.56
C LEU A 259 11.69 -9.38 -4.80
N GLN A 260 11.83 -10.03 -5.96
CA GLN A 260 11.11 -11.26 -6.28
C GLN A 260 11.48 -12.41 -5.33
N ALA A 261 12.76 -12.54 -4.96
CA ALA A 261 13.21 -13.55 -4.01
C ALA A 261 12.56 -13.34 -2.64
N PHE A 262 12.56 -12.10 -2.14
CA PHE A 262 11.85 -11.76 -0.90
C PHE A 262 10.35 -12.02 -0.99
N ALA A 263 9.70 -11.60 -2.07
CA ALA A 263 8.27 -11.83 -2.28
C ALA A 263 7.90 -13.32 -2.27
N ASN A 264 8.77 -14.18 -2.83
CA ASN A 264 8.58 -15.63 -2.80
C ASN A 264 8.70 -16.21 -1.37
N ILE A 265 9.69 -15.75 -0.59
CA ILE A 265 9.85 -16.15 0.81
C ILE A 265 8.63 -15.69 1.61
N PHE A 266 8.26 -14.42 1.47
CA PHE A 266 7.13 -13.80 2.15
C PHE A 266 5.84 -14.56 1.88
N ARG A 267 5.55 -14.86 0.61
CA ARG A 267 4.38 -15.67 0.23
C ARG A 267 4.44 -17.05 0.86
N SER A 268 5.59 -17.72 0.85
CA SER A 268 5.75 -19.06 1.43
C SER A 268 5.61 -19.07 2.95
N CYS A 269 5.89 -17.95 3.62
CA CYS A 269 5.73 -17.82 5.07
C CYS A 269 4.31 -17.46 5.48
N TYR A 270 3.62 -16.63 4.69
CA TYR A 270 2.38 -15.98 5.14
C TYR A 270 1.12 -16.34 4.36
N ALA A 271 1.22 -16.87 3.13
CA ALA A 271 0.03 -17.15 2.32
C ALA A 271 -0.83 -18.29 2.89
N ASP A 272 -0.23 -19.20 3.65
CA ASP A 272 -0.98 -20.30 4.27
C ASP A 272 -1.99 -19.79 5.31
N PHE A 273 -1.72 -18.69 6.01
CA PHE A 273 -2.71 -18.08 6.91
C PHE A 273 -3.98 -17.60 6.20
N LEU A 274 -3.91 -17.30 4.90
CA LEU A 274 -5.05 -16.86 4.09
C LEU A 274 -5.98 -18.00 3.67
N GLN A 275 -5.42 -19.19 3.45
CA GLN A 275 -6.18 -20.36 2.99
C GLN A 275 -7.24 -20.81 4.02
N TYR A 276 -7.09 -20.39 5.29
CA TYR A 276 -7.93 -20.83 6.40
C TYR A 276 -8.78 -19.72 7.02
N ALA A 277 -8.54 -18.45 6.67
CA ALA A 277 -9.34 -17.32 7.12
C ALA A 277 -10.75 -17.25 6.49
N GLY A 278 -11.01 -18.03 5.43
CA GLY A 278 -12.26 -17.98 4.65
C GLY A 278 -13.35 -18.99 5.02
N GLN A 279 -13.12 -19.93 5.95
CA GLN A 279 -14.14 -20.91 6.35
C GLN A 279 -14.23 -21.04 7.87
N GLY A 280 -15.11 -20.22 8.47
CA GLY A 280 -15.70 -20.57 9.74
C GLY A 280 -16.41 -21.92 9.63
N PHE A 281 -16.07 -22.83 10.54
CA PHE A 281 -16.49 -24.24 10.65
C PHE A 281 -15.77 -25.25 9.73
N GLY A 282 -14.72 -25.87 10.28
CA GLY A 282 -14.02 -27.02 9.69
C GLY A 282 -13.01 -27.66 10.65
N VAL A 283 -12.72 -28.96 10.46
CA VAL A 283 -12.09 -29.91 11.42
C VAL A 283 -10.56 -29.74 11.56
N ARG A 284 -9.99 -28.56 11.31
CA ARG A 284 -8.59 -28.23 11.67
C ARG A 284 -8.57 -27.00 12.57
N ARG A 285 -8.37 -27.25 13.87
CA ARG A 285 -8.56 -26.33 15.01
C ARG A 285 -7.57 -25.17 15.13
N ASP A 286 -6.63 -24.98 14.21
CA ASP A 286 -5.37 -24.29 14.55
C ASP A 286 -5.15 -22.90 13.90
N VAL A 287 -6.04 -22.40 13.04
CA VAL A 287 -5.93 -21.03 12.46
C VAL A 287 -7.19 -20.22 12.75
N SER A 288 -7.18 -19.46 13.84
CA SER A 288 -8.23 -18.49 14.20
C SER A 288 -7.95 -17.11 13.59
N VAL A 289 -8.97 -16.26 13.47
CA VAL A 289 -8.84 -14.84 13.10
C VAL A 289 -7.83 -14.13 14.03
N ASP A 290 -7.82 -14.50 15.30
CA ASP A 290 -6.88 -13.99 16.29
C ASP A 290 -5.43 -14.38 15.94
N ARG A 291 -5.22 -15.62 15.50
CA ARG A 291 -3.90 -16.10 15.06
C ARG A 291 -3.44 -15.37 13.79
N VAL A 292 -4.34 -15.10 12.84
CA VAL A 292 -4.02 -14.28 11.64
C VAL A 292 -3.68 -12.84 12.06
N THR A 293 -4.44 -12.24 12.97
CA THR A 293 -4.17 -10.89 13.52
C THR A 293 -2.78 -10.83 14.15
N CYS A 294 -2.37 -11.87 14.87
CA CYS A 294 -1.05 -11.97 15.50
C CYS A 294 0.11 -12.13 14.51
N THR A 295 -0.15 -12.40 13.22
CA THR A 295 0.91 -12.40 12.20
C THR A 295 1.26 -11.01 11.71
N LEU A 296 0.35 -10.03 11.84
CA LEU A 296 0.55 -8.67 11.31
C LEU A 296 1.80 -7.97 11.86
N PRO A 297 2.14 -8.07 13.18
CA PRO A 297 3.39 -7.53 13.70
C PRO A 297 4.65 -8.11 13.04
N LEU A 298 4.65 -9.42 12.77
CA LEU A 298 5.77 -10.12 12.12
C LEU A 298 5.92 -9.71 10.65
N VAL A 299 4.79 -9.56 9.97
CA VAL A 299 4.71 -9.06 8.60
C VAL A 299 5.23 -7.63 8.50
N ALA A 300 4.80 -6.75 9.41
CA ALA A 300 5.26 -5.37 9.45
C ALA A 300 6.79 -5.31 9.65
N ALA A 301 7.33 -6.10 10.57
CA ALA A 301 8.77 -6.19 10.80
C ALA A 301 9.53 -6.66 9.54
N ASP A 302 9.08 -7.73 8.89
CA ASP A 302 9.75 -8.28 7.69
C ASP A 302 9.77 -7.28 6.54
N VAL A 303 8.62 -6.65 6.24
CA VAL A 303 8.49 -5.69 5.15
C VAL A 303 9.36 -4.47 5.40
N THR A 304 9.35 -3.91 6.61
CA THR A 304 10.14 -2.72 6.93
C THR A 304 11.64 -3.02 6.99
N GLN A 305 12.05 -4.14 7.58
CA GLN A 305 13.46 -4.53 7.63
C GLN A 305 14.01 -4.79 6.21
N PHE A 306 13.26 -5.50 5.37
CA PHE A 306 13.67 -5.71 3.99
C PHE A 306 13.66 -4.42 3.17
N ALA A 307 12.67 -3.54 3.36
CA ALA A 307 12.65 -2.22 2.72
C ALA A 307 13.91 -1.40 3.07
N ALA A 308 14.36 -1.45 4.33
CA ALA A 308 15.59 -0.78 4.76
C ALA A 308 16.83 -1.38 4.06
N VAL A 309 16.93 -2.70 3.99
CA VAL A 309 18.04 -3.39 3.27
C VAL A 309 18.03 -3.01 1.79
N LEU A 310 16.88 -3.09 1.11
CA LEU A 310 16.78 -2.78 -0.31
C LEU A 310 17.06 -1.30 -0.58
N THR A 311 16.63 -0.39 0.29
CA THR A 311 16.97 1.04 0.22
C THR A 311 18.48 1.24 0.30
N GLN A 312 19.17 0.59 1.24
CA GLN A 312 20.63 0.66 1.35
C GLN A 312 21.33 0.11 0.11
N VAL A 313 20.83 -0.99 -0.48
CA VAL A 313 21.39 -1.56 -1.71
C VAL A 313 21.22 -0.60 -2.89
N VAL A 314 20.06 0.05 -3.03
CA VAL A 314 19.83 1.08 -4.06
C VAL A 314 20.79 2.26 -3.88
N VAL A 315 20.94 2.74 -2.65
CA VAL A 315 21.83 3.87 -2.31
C VAL A 315 23.30 3.51 -2.48
N PHE A 316 23.67 2.24 -2.31
CA PHE A 316 24.99 1.71 -2.62
C PHE A 316 25.22 1.64 -4.14
N LYS A 317 24.24 1.15 -4.90
CA LYS A 317 24.31 1.08 -6.37
C LYS A 317 24.37 2.47 -7.03
N TYR A 318 23.69 3.46 -6.45
CA TYR A 318 23.67 4.85 -6.93
C TYR A 318 24.18 5.83 -5.85
N PRO A 319 25.50 5.97 -5.66
CA PRO A 319 26.08 6.77 -4.57
C PRO A 319 25.67 8.25 -4.59
N PHE A 320 25.33 8.80 -5.76
CA PHE A 320 24.87 10.19 -5.90
C PHE A 320 23.50 10.45 -5.23
N LEU A 321 22.76 9.40 -4.81
CA LEU A 321 21.52 9.53 -4.05
C LEU A 321 21.76 9.73 -2.54
N GLN A 322 23.00 9.56 -2.06
CA GLN A 322 23.38 9.80 -0.65
C GLN A 322 23.47 11.29 -0.31
N SER A 323 23.45 12.17 -1.31
CA SER A 323 23.83 13.57 -1.17
C SER A 323 22.77 14.43 -0.46
N SER A 324 21.51 13.99 -0.43
CA SER A 324 20.39 14.76 0.13
C SER A 324 19.37 13.86 0.81
N GLU A 325 18.85 14.33 1.95
CA GLU A 325 17.77 13.65 2.69
C GLU A 325 16.51 13.49 1.85
N ALA A 326 16.17 14.50 1.02
CA ALA A 326 15.02 14.46 0.13
C ALA A 326 15.13 13.32 -0.89
N GLN A 327 16.33 13.11 -1.46
CA GLN A 327 16.59 12.02 -2.40
C GLN A 327 16.55 10.67 -1.71
N HIS A 328 17.16 10.55 -0.52
CA HIS A 328 17.07 9.34 0.28
C HIS A 328 15.62 8.98 0.62
N ASN A 329 14.80 9.96 1.00
CA ASN A 329 13.37 9.79 1.25
C ASN A 329 12.61 9.36 -0.02
N ALA A 330 12.94 9.93 -1.18
CA ALA A 330 12.35 9.52 -2.46
C ALA A 330 12.70 8.06 -2.81
N VAL A 331 13.94 7.61 -2.55
CA VAL A 331 14.34 6.21 -2.70
C VAL A 331 13.54 5.31 -1.78
N GLN A 332 13.49 5.63 -0.48
CA GLN A 332 12.76 4.84 0.51
C GLN A 332 11.27 4.70 0.15
N ARG A 333 10.62 5.80 -0.24
CA ARG A 333 9.21 5.79 -0.68
C ARG A 333 9.01 4.90 -1.90
N SER A 334 9.92 4.97 -2.88
CA SER A 334 9.85 4.16 -4.10
C SER A 334 10.03 2.67 -3.83
N VAL A 335 10.98 2.32 -2.96
CA VAL A 335 11.22 0.93 -2.52
C VAL A 335 10.00 0.37 -1.78
N VAL A 336 9.42 1.14 -0.86
CA VAL A 336 8.22 0.73 -0.13
C VAL A 336 7.03 0.58 -1.08
N ALA A 337 6.84 1.49 -2.04
CA ALA A 337 5.79 1.36 -3.04
C ALA A 337 5.92 0.08 -3.87
N ALA A 338 7.12 -0.22 -4.38
CA ALA A 338 7.38 -1.44 -5.14
C ALA A 338 7.17 -2.71 -4.30
N LEU A 339 7.54 -2.68 -3.01
CA LEU A 339 7.28 -3.78 -2.08
C LEU A 339 5.78 -4.00 -1.88
N PHE A 340 5.01 -2.95 -1.63
CA PHE A 340 3.56 -3.08 -1.44
C PHE A 340 2.88 -3.60 -2.71
N ASP A 341 3.29 -3.14 -3.89
CA ASP A 341 2.79 -3.69 -5.15
C ASP A 341 3.12 -5.18 -5.33
N ALA A 342 4.35 -5.59 -4.99
CA ALA A 342 4.80 -6.98 -5.09
C ALA A 342 4.07 -7.92 -4.11
N LEU A 343 3.79 -7.44 -2.90
CA LEU A 343 3.25 -8.23 -1.80
C LEU A 343 1.72 -8.08 -1.62
N GLN A 344 1.09 -7.21 -2.41
CA GLN A 344 -0.30 -6.78 -2.27
C GLN A 344 -1.29 -7.92 -2.02
N PRO A 345 -1.28 -9.05 -2.77
CA PRO A 345 -2.26 -10.11 -2.56
C PRO A 345 -2.21 -10.70 -1.15
N VAL A 346 -1.00 -10.83 -0.59
CA VAL A 346 -0.81 -11.41 0.74
C VAL A 346 -1.06 -10.36 1.82
N LEU A 347 -0.48 -9.16 1.68
CA LEU A 347 -0.68 -8.07 2.65
C LEU A 347 -2.15 -7.70 2.81
N HIS A 348 -2.85 -7.48 1.69
CA HIS A 348 -4.27 -7.16 1.72
C HIS A 348 -5.10 -8.32 2.24
N GLY A 349 -4.79 -9.56 1.84
CA GLY A 349 -5.48 -10.74 2.34
C GLY A 349 -5.39 -10.87 3.86
N LEU A 350 -4.21 -10.63 4.45
CA LEU A 350 -4.01 -10.72 5.90
C LEU A 350 -4.74 -9.59 6.64
N TYR A 351 -4.71 -8.38 6.09
CA TYR A 351 -5.47 -7.26 6.62
C TYR A 351 -6.97 -7.56 6.63
N VAL A 352 -7.54 -7.97 5.49
CA VAL A 352 -8.98 -8.29 5.39
C VAL A 352 -9.34 -9.43 6.33
N ALA A 353 -8.56 -10.52 6.33
CA ALA A 353 -8.79 -11.63 7.26
C ALA A 353 -8.77 -11.21 8.74
N SER A 354 -7.94 -10.22 9.08
CA SER A 354 -7.83 -9.72 10.45
C SER A 354 -8.91 -8.71 10.81
N PHE A 355 -9.25 -7.76 9.91
CA PHE A 355 -10.06 -6.58 10.23
C PHE A 355 -11.41 -6.49 9.50
N GLN A 356 -11.83 -7.51 8.75
CA GLN A 356 -13.10 -7.49 8.00
C GLN A 356 -14.30 -7.18 8.88
N ARG A 357 -14.33 -7.69 10.12
CA ARG A 357 -15.45 -7.43 11.05
C ARG A 357 -15.46 -5.96 11.47
N GLU A 358 -14.30 -5.43 11.80
CA GLU A 358 -14.10 -4.04 12.17
C GLU A 358 -14.47 -3.08 11.04
N ASP A 359 -14.04 -3.37 9.81
CA ASP A 359 -14.42 -2.61 8.62
C ASP A 359 -15.95 -2.64 8.42
N SER A 360 -16.61 -3.80 8.56
CA SER A 360 -18.07 -3.88 8.43
C SER A 360 -18.83 -3.07 9.48
N ILE A 361 -18.34 -3.03 10.72
CA ILE A 361 -18.94 -2.23 11.79
C ILE A 361 -18.79 -0.74 11.48
N LEU A 362 -17.63 -0.31 10.97
CA LEU A 362 -17.40 1.08 10.57
C LEU A 362 -18.28 1.48 9.38
N ASP A 363 -18.48 0.59 8.42
CA ASP A 363 -19.40 0.81 7.29
C ASP A 363 -20.86 0.96 7.77
N ASP A 364 -21.33 0.08 8.66
CA ASP A 364 -22.67 0.17 9.25
C ASP A 364 -22.85 1.49 10.03
N VAL A 365 -21.84 1.88 10.81
CA VAL A 365 -21.85 3.15 11.56
C VAL A 365 -21.87 4.34 10.60
N ALA A 366 -21.07 4.31 9.53
CA ALA A 366 -21.04 5.36 8.53
C ALA A 366 -22.39 5.47 7.80
N GLU A 367 -23.03 4.36 7.49
CA GLU A 367 -24.35 4.32 6.84
C GLU A 367 -25.44 4.90 7.74
N LEU A 368 -25.49 4.48 9.02
CA LEU A 368 -26.38 5.06 10.03
C LEU A 368 -26.14 6.56 10.23
N ALA A 369 -24.89 7.00 10.13
CA ALA A 369 -24.52 8.39 10.30
C ALA A 369 -24.97 9.29 9.12
N ARG A 370 -25.30 8.74 7.94
CA ARG A 370 -25.72 9.52 6.76
C ARG A 370 -27.01 10.32 6.96
N THR A 371 -27.86 9.87 7.88
CA THR A 371 -29.13 10.53 8.22
C THR A 371 -28.99 11.55 9.35
N ASN A 372 -27.82 11.60 10.02
CA ASN A 372 -27.62 12.51 11.14
C ASN A 372 -27.39 13.95 10.66
N PRO A 373 -27.92 14.95 11.38
CA PRO A 373 -27.66 16.35 11.07
C PRO A 373 -26.19 16.72 11.36
N LEU A 374 -25.66 17.74 10.70
CA LEU A 374 -24.28 18.22 10.93
C LEU A 374 -23.96 18.56 12.40
N ALA A 375 -24.98 18.92 13.19
CA ALA A 375 -24.86 19.17 14.62
C ALA A 375 -24.45 17.91 15.42
N TYR A 376 -24.82 16.72 14.97
CA TYR A 376 -24.40 15.45 15.57
C TYR A 376 -22.87 15.26 15.50
N PHE A 377 -22.24 15.80 14.46
CA PHE A 377 -20.79 15.75 14.27
C PHE A 377 -20.07 16.99 14.83
N GLU A 378 -20.78 17.82 15.61
CA GLU A 378 -20.25 19.05 16.20
C GLU A 378 -19.70 20.07 15.18
N VAL A 379 -20.14 19.98 13.92
CA VAL A 379 -19.73 20.93 12.87
C VAL A 379 -20.38 22.28 13.13
N LYS A 380 -19.54 23.22 13.60
CA LYS A 380 -19.94 24.62 13.87
C LYS A 380 -20.47 25.29 12.59
N PRO A 381 -21.45 26.22 12.69
CA PRO A 381 -21.99 26.94 11.54
C PRO A 381 -20.93 27.56 10.61
N LEU A 382 -19.82 28.04 11.19
CA LEU A 382 -18.66 28.59 10.48
C LEU A 382 -18.08 27.63 9.43
N PHE A 383 -18.14 26.32 9.66
CA PHE A 383 -17.56 25.29 8.77
C PHE A 383 -18.61 24.57 7.92
N ARG A 384 -19.88 25.00 7.95
CA ARG A 384 -20.94 24.41 7.11
C ARG A 384 -20.89 24.91 5.67
N LEU A 385 -20.38 26.12 5.45
CA LEU A 385 -20.25 26.77 4.13
C LEU A 385 -21.57 26.80 3.34
N ASP A 386 -22.70 26.82 4.03
CA ASP A 386 -24.06 26.79 3.48
C ASP A 386 -24.76 28.17 3.52
N GLY A 387 -24.02 29.23 3.90
CA GLY A 387 -24.56 30.58 4.09
C GLY A 387 -25.30 30.79 5.41
N SER A 388 -25.40 29.78 6.29
CA SER A 388 -26.13 29.88 7.56
C SER A 388 -25.48 30.79 8.61
N ARG A 389 -24.24 31.23 8.40
CA ARG A 389 -23.52 32.16 9.27
C ARG A 389 -24.01 33.61 9.17
N SER A 390 -24.74 33.95 8.11
CA SER A 390 -25.21 35.31 7.85
C SER A 390 -26.30 35.70 8.86
N ASP A 391 -25.90 36.21 10.02
CA ASP A 391 -26.80 36.92 10.92
C ASP A 391 -27.22 38.23 10.25
N ALA A 392 -28.53 38.41 10.11
CA ALA A 392 -29.24 39.63 9.75
C ALA A 392 -29.30 40.04 8.26
N GLN A 393 -30.54 40.12 7.77
CA GLN A 393 -31.07 40.89 6.62
C GLN A 393 -31.10 40.29 5.20
N GLN A 394 -30.35 39.24 4.85
CA GLN A 394 -30.52 38.57 3.53
C GLN A 394 -31.33 37.27 3.55
N GLN A 395 -31.73 36.81 4.73
CA GLN A 395 -32.43 35.53 4.91
C GLN A 395 -33.90 35.52 4.45
N GLU A 396 -34.47 36.67 4.07
CA GLU A 396 -35.86 36.75 3.61
C GLU A 396 -36.07 36.36 2.13
N GLN A 397 -35.02 36.21 1.32
CA GLN A 397 -35.21 35.93 -0.12
C GLN A 397 -35.03 34.47 -0.55
N PHE A 398 -34.35 33.62 0.23
CA PHE A 398 -34.28 32.18 -0.05
C PHE A 398 -34.24 31.40 1.26
N VAL A 399 -35.40 30.91 1.70
CA VAL A 399 -35.46 29.80 2.65
C VAL A 399 -35.04 28.55 1.89
N ALA A 400 -33.75 28.41 1.65
CA ALA A 400 -33.19 27.20 1.04
C ALA A 400 -33.62 26.02 1.92
N ASP A 401 -34.29 25.03 1.31
CA ASP A 401 -34.68 23.78 1.98
C ASP A 401 -33.42 23.13 2.60
N GLY A 402 -33.59 22.33 3.65
CA GLY A 402 -32.49 21.63 4.31
C GLY A 402 -31.65 20.81 3.33
N ASN A 403 -32.26 20.32 2.24
CA ASN A 403 -31.56 19.64 1.16
C ASN A 403 -30.67 20.56 0.31
N GLU A 404 -31.12 21.78 -0.01
CA GLU A 404 -30.32 22.73 -0.79
C GLU A 404 -29.09 23.20 -0.01
N ARG A 405 -29.24 23.46 1.29
CA ARG A 405 -28.10 23.79 2.17
C ARG A 405 -27.08 22.65 2.23
N ARG A 406 -27.56 21.41 2.38
CA ARG A 406 -26.71 20.21 2.34
C ARG A 406 -25.94 20.09 1.02
N LEU A 407 -26.60 20.35 -0.12
CA LEU A 407 -25.97 20.31 -1.44
C LEU A 407 -24.92 21.41 -1.61
N LEU A 408 -25.14 22.60 -1.06
CA LEU A 408 -24.16 23.70 -1.06
C LEU A 408 -22.90 23.33 -0.26
N THR A 409 -23.06 22.80 0.97
CA THR A 409 -21.94 22.28 1.76
C THR A 409 -21.14 21.22 0.99
N LEU A 410 -21.84 20.25 0.39
CA LEU A 410 -21.20 19.16 -0.36
C LEU A 410 -20.42 19.67 -1.58
N ARG A 411 -20.89 20.72 -2.27
CA ARG A 411 -20.16 21.31 -3.39
C ARG A 411 -18.80 21.86 -2.97
N HIS A 412 -18.71 22.50 -1.81
CA HIS A 412 -17.44 23.03 -1.31
C HIS A 412 -16.47 21.92 -0.91
N TYR A 413 -16.95 20.83 -0.32
CA TYR A 413 -16.11 19.73 0.14
C TYR A 413 -15.93 18.58 -0.87
N ASN A 414 -16.42 18.73 -2.11
CA ASN A 414 -16.41 17.64 -3.09
C ASN A 414 -15.00 17.10 -3.39
N ALA A 415 -13.99 17.97 -3.46
CA ALA A 415 -12.59 17.54 -3.66
C ALA A 415 -12.09 16.66 -2.50
N ALA A 416 -12.36 17.06 -1.26
CA ALA A 416 -12.02 16.28 -0.07
C ALA A 416 -12.74 14.91 -0.06
N VAL A 417 -14.03 14.89 -0.39
CA VAL A 417 -14.82 13.65 -0.52
C VAL A 417 -14.25 12.74 -1.61
N TYR A 418 -13.88 13.31 -2.76
CA TYR A 418 -13.24 12.57 -3.84
C TYR A 418 -11.93 11.91 -3.40
N HIS A 419 -11.05 12.63 -2.70
CA HIS A 419 -9.80 12.06 -2.21
C HIS A 419 -10.01 10.96 -1.17
N LEU A 420 -10.97 11.16 -0.25
CA LEU A 420 -11.31 10.17 0.77
C LEU A 420 -11.86 8.87 0.16
N ASN A 421 -12.77 8.99 -0.81
CA ASN A 421 -13.35 7.83 -1.50
C ASN A 421 -12.31 7.01 -2.28
N ASN A 422 -11.25 7.67 -2.77
CA ASN A 422 -10.14 7.01 -3.49
C ASN A 422 -9.01 6.55 -2.57
N LEU A 423 -9.13 6.68 -1.24
CA LEU A 423 -8.09 6.22 -0.31
C LEU A 423 -7.84 4.71 -0.41
N ALA A 424 -8.91 3.94 -0.66
CA ALA A 424 -8.85 2.49 -0.80
C ALA A 424 -8.08 2.04 -2.05
N SER A 425 -8.05 2.84 -3.12
CA SER A 425 -7.33 2.49 -4.35
C SER A 425 -5.81 2.62 -4.23
N GLU A 426 -5.33 3.42 -3.29
CA GLU A 426 -3.90 3.56 -3.02
C GLU A 426 -3.33 2.29 -2.38
N ARG A 427 -2.19 1.80 -2.85
CA ARG A 427 -1.56 0.55 -2.33
C ARG A 427 -0.45 0.81 -1.34
N SER A 428 0.37 1.84 -1.57
CA SER A 428 1.47 2.22 -0.69
C SER A 428 0.96 2.95 0.56
N PRO A 429 1.51 2.69 1.75
CA PRO A 429 1.15 3.41 2.97
C PRO A 429 1.47 4.90 2.88
N TYR A 430 2.56 5.29 2.22
CA TYR A 430 2.90 6.70 1.99
C TYR A 430 1.85 7.39 1.12
N ALA A 431 1.42 6.75 0.03
CA ALA A 431 0.39 7.30 -0.85
C ALA A 431 -0.96 7.45 -0.12
N LYS A 432 -1.30 6.51 0.77
CA LYS A 432 -2.48 6.64 1.64
C LYS A 432 -2.38 7.85 2.58
N LEU A 433 -1.23 8.05 3.23
CA LEU A 433 -1.01 9.19 4.12
C LEU A 433 -1.00 10.52 3.36
N GLU A 434 -0.37 10.58 2.18
CA GLU A 434 -0.38 11.77 1.31
C GLU A 434 -1.79 12.09 0.84
N ARG A 435 -2.59 11.09 0.46
CA ARG A 435 -4.00 11.28 0.10
C ARG A 435 -4.81 11.81 1.29
N LEU A 436 -4.59 11.29 2.51
CA LEU A 436 -5.23 11.81 3.72
C LEU A 436 -4.82 13.26 4.02
N ALA A 437 -3.53 13.59 3.86
CA ALA A 437 -3.05 14.97 4.00
C ALA A 437 -3.75 15.89 2.98
N GLN A 438 -3.91 15.45 1.73
CA GLN A 438 -4.66 16.18 0.71
C GLN A 438 -6.13 16.37 1.08
N VAL A 439 -6.81 15.39 1.68
CA VAL A 439 -8.18 15.57 2.20
C VAL A 439 -8.21 16.75 3.18
N CYS A 440 -7.27 16.80 4.13
CA CYS A 440 -7.17 17.90 5.09
C CYS A 440 -6.89 19.25 4.42
N GLU A 441 -5.97 19.28 3.45
CA GLU A 441 -5.65 20.50 2.68
C GLU A 441 -6.83 20.98 1.84
N GLU A 442 -7.61 20.09 1.22
CA GLU A 442 -8.80 20.45 0.46
C GLU A 442 -9.91 20.98 1.38
N ILE A 443 -10.07 20.43 2.58
CA ILE A 443 -11.01 20.96 3.58
C ILE A 443 -10.63 22.39 3.96
N ASP A 444 -9.36 22.61 4.31
CA ASP A 444 -8.84 23.94 4.67
C ASP A 444 -8.97 24.93 3.50
N ARG A 445 -8.60 24.51 2.29
CA ARG A 445 -8.74 25.31 1.07
C ARG A 445 -10.20 25.67 0.79
N ALA A 446 -11.13 24.73 0.93
CA ALA A 446 -12.56 24.98 0.71
C ALA A 446 -13.09 26.07 1.66
N ILE A 447 -12.69 26.03 2.93
CA ILE A 447 -13.06 27.03 3.94
C ILE A 447 -12.47 28.41 3.56
N LYS A 448 -11.18 28.47 3.25
CA LYS A 448 -10.48 29.72 2.90
C LYS A 448 -11.05 30.34 1.63
N VAL A 449 -11.21 29.57 0.56
CA VAL A 449 -11.78 30.03 -0.72
C VAL A 449 -13.21 30.54 -0.54
N TYR A 450 -14.02 29.85 0.26
CA TYR A 450 -15.39 30.31 0.56
C TYR A 450 -15.37 31.71 1.19
N TYR A 451 -14.55 31.93 2.22
CA TYR A 451 -14.51 33.23 2.89
C TYR A 451 -13.76 34.32 2.11
N ASP A 452 -12.80 33.96 1.26
CA ASP A 452 -12.15 34.91 0.35
C ASP A 452 -13.11 35.45 -0.72
N SER A 453 -14.17 34.70 -1.04
CA SER A 453 -15.24 35.15 -1.95
C SER A 453 -16.28 36.05 -1.28
N MET A 454 -16.28 36.13 0.06
CA MET A 454 -17.24 36.93 0.83
C MET A 454 -16.74 38.36 1.05
N PRO A 455 -17.66 39.34 1.24
CA PRO A 455 -17.31 40.70 1.65
C PRO A 455 -16.44 40.70 2.92
N THR A 456 -15.45 41.59 2.99
CA THR A 456 -14.47 41.64 4.10
C THR A 456 -15.13 41.75 5.48
N GLU A 457 -16.28 42.43 5.56
CA GLU A 457 -17.07 42.61 6.78
C GLU A 457 -17.69 41.31 7.32
N LEU A 458 -17.91 40.32 6.44
CA LEU A 458 -18.47 39.01 6.77
C LEU A 458 -17.37 37.94 6.96
N ARG A 459 -16.10 38.29 6.75
CA ARG A 459 -14.99 37.35 6.89
C ARG A 459 -14.72 37.06 8.38
N PRO A 460 -14.55 35.79 8.75
CA PRO A 460 -14.09 35.44 10.09
C PRO A 460 -12.63 35.86 10.25
N SER A 461 -12.21 36.14 11.49
CA SER A 461 -10.81 36.43 11.75
C SER A 461 -9.94 35.17 11.51
N PRO A 462 -8.64 35.32 11.19
CA PRO A 462 -7.74 34.18 11.05
C PRO A 462 -7.70 33.29 12.30
N GLU A 463 -7.85 33.87 13.49
CA GLU A 463 -7.94 33.17 14.78
C GLU A 463 -9.22 32.33 14.91
N GLN A 464 -10.33 32.76 14.29
CA GLN A 464 -11.57 31.98 14.25
C GLN A 464 -11.51 30.82 13.26
N LEU A 465 -10.69 30.93 12.22
CA LEU A 465 -10.46 29.88 11.23
C LEU A 465 -9.42 28.85 11.68
N ASN A 466 -8.38 29.30 12.38
CA ASN A 466 -7.34 28.43 12.93
C ASN A 466 -7.79 27.88 14.29
N MET A 467 -8.48 26.74 14.30
CA MET A 467 -8.75 26.02 15.55
C MET A 467 -7.43 25.47 16.11
N TYR A 468 -6.82 26.18 17.06
CA TYR A 468 -5.81 25.59 17.93
C TYR A 468 -6.51 24.53 18.80
N VAL A 469 -6.01 23.29 18.75
CA VAL A 469 -6.38 22.28 19.74
C VAL A 469 -5.87 22.77 21.10
N THR A 470 -6.76 23.34 21.91
CA THR A 470 -6.50 23.44 23.35
C THR A 470 -6.23 22.03 23.86
N GLN A 471 -5.05 21.83 24.44
CA GLN A 471 -4.65 20.55 25.04
C GLN A 471 -5.78 20.02 25.93
N PRO A 472 -6.01 18.69 25.97
CA PRO A 472 -6.97 18.11 26.87
C PRO A 472 -6.60 18.52 28.29
N THR A 473 -7.46 19.28 28.94
CA THR A 473 -7.37 19.54 30.37
C THR A 473 -7.52 18.18 31.03
N ILE A 474 -6.41 17.60 31.45
CA ILE A 474 -6.43 16.45 32.36
C ILE A 474 -7.13 16.97 33.61
N ASN A 475 -8.43 16.67 33.74
CA ASN A 475 -9.12 16.79 35.01
C ASN A 475 -8.40 15.84 35.97
N GLN A 476 -7.47 16.40 36.74
CA GLN A 476 -6.97 15.78 37.95
C GLN A 476 -8.20 15.52 38.83
N CYS A 477 -8.63 14.26 38.90
CA CYS A 477 -9.51 13.82 39.95
C CYS A 477 -8.87 14.26 41.27
N GLY A 478 -9.61 15.06 42.04
CA GLY A 478 -9.17 15.57 43.32
C GLY A 478 -8.76 14.43 44.25
N ASN A 479 -7.51 14.46 44.67
CA ASN A 479 -7.13 13.90 45.96
C ASN A 479 -7.50 14.95 47.00
N GLU A 480 -8.69 14.81 47.58
CA GLU A 480 -8.95 15.37 48.91
C GLU A 480 -8.68 14.28 49.94
N ASN A 481 -7.71 14.57 50.82
CA ASN A 481 -7.36 13.77 52.00
C ASN A 481 -8.46 13.81 53.06
#